data_AF-A0A145P867-F1
#
_entry.id   AF-A0A145P867-F1
#
_cell.length_a   1.000
_cell.length_b   1.000
_cell.length_c   1.000
_cell.angle_alpha   90.00
_cell.angle_beta   90.00
_cell.angle_gamma   90.00
#
_symmetry.space_group_name_H-M   'P 1'
#
loop_
_entity.id
_entity.type
_entity.pdbx_description
1 polymer ?
#
loop_
_entity_poly.entity_id
_entity_poly.type
_entity_poly.pdbx_seq_one_letter_code
_entity_poly.pdbx_strand_id
1 'polypeptide(L)' 'YGLDGEELWYADFIKGEGVVALPPFADPIGFPGHYEQAVGQQGICKANLDVAIKAYKN' A
#
# COMPACT_ATOMS: atom_id res chain seq x y z
N TYR A 1 1.47 -4.64 3.27
CA TYR A 1 1.79 -6.08 3.17
C TYR A 1 1.36 -6.72 4.46
N GLY A 2 0.58 -7.80 4.38
CA GLY A 2 0.10 -8.52 5.56
C GLY A 2 0.37 -10.02 5.43
N LEU A 3 0.52 -10.68 6.56
CA LEU A 3 0.80 -12.11 6.68
C LEU A 3 -0.03 -12.66 7.85
N ASP A 4 -0.75 -13.76 7.61
CA ASP A 4 -1.58 -14.42 8.63
C ASP A 4 -2.57 -13.50 9.37
N GLY A 5 -3.08 -12.48 8.66
CA GLY A 5 -4.02 -11.50 9.22
C GLY A 5 -3.36 -10.35 9.98
N GLU A 6 -2.04 -10.34 10.12
CA GLU A 6 -1.26 -9.27 10.73
C GLU A 6 -0.70 -8.29 9.67
N GLU A 7 -0.52 -7.04 10.06
CA GLU A 7 0.11 -6.02 9.23
C GLU A 7 1.63 -6.04 9.47
N LEU A 8 2.40 -6.23 8.39
CA LEU A 8 3.86 -6.19 8.45
C LEU A 8 4.42 -4.85 7.95
N TRP A 9 3.70 -4.21 7.02
CA TRP A 9 4.13 -2.98 6.38
C TRP A 9 2.95 -2.23 5.77
N TYR A 10 2.98 -0.89 5.80
CA TYR A 10 2.06 -0.04 5.05
C TYR A 10 2.76 1.15 4.39
N ALA A 11 2.13 1.72 3.37
CA ALA A 11 2.57 2.95 2.73
C ALA A 11 1.92 4.15 3.42
N ASP A 12 2.73 5.02 4.03
CA ASP A 12 2.27 6.34 4.48
C ASP A 12 2.41 7.33 3.32
N PHE A 13 1.32 7.51 2.57
CA PHE A 13 1.29 8.43 1.43
C PHE A 13 1.38 9.91 1.82
N ILE A 14 1.12 10.26 3.09
CA ILE A 14 1.24 11.64 3.56
C ILE A 14 2.71 11.97 3.77
N LYS A 15 3.44 11.05 4.42
CA LYS A 15 4.88 11.22 4.69
C LYS A 15 5.77 10.86 3.52
N GLY A 16 5.27 10.09 2.56
CA GLY A 16 6.06 9.71 1.41
C GLY A 16 6.95 8.49 1.65
N GLU A 17 6.60 7.63 2.61
CA GLU A 17 7.49 6.54 3.08
C GLU A 17 6.75 5.22 3.31
N GLY A 18 7.51 4.13 3.31
CA GLY A 18 7.04 2.83 3.76
C GLY A 18 7.30 2.63 5.24
N VAL A 19 6.29 2.23 6.00
CA VAL A 19 6.39 2.00 7.45
C VAL A 19 6.34 0.51 7.73
N VAL A 20 7.35 -0.01 8.44
CA VAL A 20 7.33 -1.37 9.00
C VAL A 20 6.47 -1.35 10.25
N ALA A 21 5.43 -2.19 10.28
CA ALA A 21 4.45 -2.24 11.37
C ALA A 21 4.85 -3.22 12.50
N LEU A 22 5.94 -3.97 12.32
CA LEU A 22 6.47 -4.88 13.34
C LEU A 22 6.92 -4.13 14.60
N PRO A 23 6.75 -4.73 15.78
CA PRO A 23 7.23 -4.16 17.03
C PRO A 23 8.77 -4.10 17.06
N PRO A 24 9.36 -3.18 17.84
CA PRO A 24 10.80 -2.93 17.85
C PRO A 24 11.64 -4.10 18.41
N PHE A 25 11.01 -5.09 19.05
CA PHE A 25 11.68 -6.30 19.53
C PHE A 25 11.71 -7.44 18.52
N ALA A 26 10.98 -7.34 17.41
CA ALA A 26 11.02 -8.34 16.34
C ALA A 26 12.31 -8.21 15.52
N ASP A 27 12.72 -9.30 14.88
CA ASP A 27 13.86 -9.25 13.97
C ASP A 27 13.56 -8.27 12.81
N PRO A 28 14.48 -7.33 12.52
CA PRO A 28 14.26 -6.35 11.47
C PRO A 28 14.06 -7.00 10.10
N ILE A 29 13.03 -6.55 9.38
CA ILE A 29 12.78 -6.92 7.99
C ILE A 29 12.71 -5.67 7.12
N GLY A 30 13.10 -5.80 5.85
CA GLY A 30 13.08 -4.70 4.88
C GLY A 30 12.05 -4.93 3.77
N PHE A 31 11.52 -3.83 3.23
CA PHE A 31 10.56 -3.83 2.11
C PHE A 31 11.05 -2.92 0.97
N PRO A 32 12.19 -3.23 0.33
CA PRO A 32 12.76 -2.39 -0.73
C PRO A 32 11.82 -2.32 -1.95
N GLY A 33 11.60 -1.12 -2.49
CA GLY A 33 10.75 -0.91 -3.67
C GLY A 33 9.24 -0.95 -3.40
N HIS A 34 8.81 -1.32 -2.19
CA HIS A 34 7.38 -1.45 -1.87
C HIS A 34 6.65 -0.10 -1.88
N TYR A 35 7.32 0.99 -1.46
CA TYR A 35 6.70 2.31 -1.45
C TYR A 35 6.44 2.81 -2.88
N GLU A 36 7.44 2.70 -3.77
CA GLU A 36 7.33 3.07 -5.18
C GLU A 36 6.25 2.25 -5.89
N GLN A 37 6.21 0.93 -5.59
CA GLN A 37 5.14 0.07 -6.07
C GLN A 37 3.77 0.54 -5.56
N ALA A 38 3.65 0.89 -4.28
CA ALA A 38 2.40 1.35 -3.69
C ALA A 38 1.90 2.66 -4.33
N VAL A 39 2.81 3.59 -4.65
CA VAL A 39 2.47 4.82 -5.41
C VAL A 39 1.92 4.48 -6.78
N GLY A 40 2.59 3.56 -7.52
CA GLY A 40 2.11 3.10 -8.82
C GLY A 40 0.72 2.44 -8.74
N GLN A 41 0.52 1.57 -7.75
CA GLN A 41 -0.76 0.89 -7.51
C GLN A 41 -1.87 1.87 -7.09
N GLN A 42 -1.56 2.93 -6.34
CA GLN A 42 -2.53 3.96 -5.99
C GLN A 42 -3.04 4.68 -7.25
N GLY A 43 -2.15 4.96 -8.22
CA GLY A 43 -2.52 5.54 -9.51
C GLY A 43 -3.46 4.63 -10.31
N ILE A 44 -3.14 3.34 -10.39
CA ILE A 44 -3.97 2.33 -11.05
C ILE A 44 -5.35 2.21 -10.39
N CYS A 45 -5.39 2.19 -9.05
CA CYS A 45 -6.65 2.12 -8.29
C CYS A 45 -7.59 3.28 -8.60
N LYS A 46 -7.07 4.52 -8.63
CA LYS A 46 -7.85 5.72 -8.99
C LYS A 46 -8.42 5.62 -10.41
N ALA A 47 -7.58 5.23 -11.38
CA ALA A 47 -8.02 5.06 -12.77
C ALA A 47 -9.11 3.99 -12.91
N ASN A 48 -8.97 2.86 -12.22
CA ASN A 48 -9.97 1.79 -12.22
C ASN A 48 -11.29 2.25 -11.58
N LEU A 49 -11.22 3.02 -10.50
CA LEU A 49 -12.40 3.59 -9.85
C LEU A 49 -13.16 4.55 -10.79
N ASP A 50 -12.45 5.40 -11.52
CA ASP A 50 -13.06 6.30 -12.51
C ASP A 50 -13.80 5.52 -13.63
N VAL A 51 -13.17 4.45 -14.13
CA VAL A 51 -13.77 3.55 -15.12
C VAL A 51 -15.03 2.90 -14.57
N ALA A 52 -14.98 2.36 -13.35
CA ALA A 52 -16.12 1.72 -12.70
C ALA A 52 -17.27 2.71 -12.48
N ILE A 53 -16.98 3.92 -11.98
CA ILE A 53 -17.97 4.99 -11.80
C ILE A 53 -18.68 5.31 -13.12
N LYS A 54 -17.94 5.41 -14.23
CA LYS A 54 -18.53 5.65 -15.56
C LYS A 54 -19.41 4.48 -16.02
N ALA A 55 -19.01 3.24 -15.74
CA ALA A 55 -19.77 2.05 -16.13
C ALA A 55 -21.08 1.90 -15.36
N TYR A 56 -21.08 2.16 -14.04
CA TYR A 56 -22.24 1.97 -13.16
C TYR A 56 -23.18 3.19 -13.04
N LYS A 57 -22.87 4.31 -13.72
CA LYS A 57 -23.74 5.49 -13.81
C LYS A 57 -24.76 5.44 -14.97
N ASN A 58 -24.92 4.28 -15.61
CA ASN A 58 -25.89 4.07 -16.71
C ASN A 58 -27.19 3.45 -16.19
#